data_AF-A0A955PPR7-F1
#
_entry.id   AF-A0A955PPR7-F1
#
_cell.length_a   1.000
_cell.length_b   1.000
_cell.length_c   1.000
_cell.angle_alpha   90.00
_cell.angle_beta   90.00
_cell.angle_gamma   90.00
#
_symmetry.space_group_name_H-M   'P 1'
#
loop_
_entity.id
_entity.type
_entity.pdbx_description
1 polymer ?
#
loop_
_entity_poly.entity_id
_entity_poly.type
_entity_poly.pdbx_seq_one_letter_code
_entity_poly.pdbx_strand_id
1 'polypeptide(L)'
;NIKPDSQTLIHDWKTTRGPDGMKLDTEGRLYVAAGLNKPNPPYETADQPTAGVYVFSPEGKLLKFLPILRDETTNCAFGGQDRKTLFVTAGGTLWSIDLATPGVSVWAASAPNAIGD
;
A
#
# COMPACT_ATOMS: atom_id res chain seq x y z
N ASN A 1 5.46 -14.24 -19.96
CA ASN A 1 4.78 -13.45 -21.01
C ASN A 1 4.53 -12.04 -20.50
N ILE A 2 5.38 -11.08 -20.90
CA ILE A 2 5.27 -9.65 -20.53
C ILE A 2 4.74 -8.90 -21.76
N LYS A 3 3.79 -7.97 -21.60
CA LYS A 3 3.22 -7.14 -22.67
C LYS A 3 3.50 -5.65 -22.39
N PRO A 4 4.64 -5.10 -22.85
CA PRO A 4 5.04 -3.72 -22.49
C PRO A 4 4.06 -2.63 -22.96
N ASP A 5 3.31 -2.90 -24.02
CA ASP A 5 2.30 -2.02 -24.61
C ASP A 5 0.98 -1.97 -23.82
N SER A 6 0.78 -2.87 -22.85
CA SER A 6 -0.44 -2.90 -22.03
C SER A 6 -0.38 -1.98 -20.80
N GLN A 7 0.59 -1.07 -20.73
CA GLN A 7 0.73 -0.15 -19.59
C GLN A 7 -0.39 0.89 -19.58
N THR A 8 -0.96 1.17 -18.41
CA THR A 8 -1.95 2.23 -18.21
C THR A 8 -1.56 3.04 -16.99
N LEU A 9 -1.60 4.37 -17.10
CA LEU A 9 -1.41 5.27 -15.96
C LEU A 9 -2.63 5.17 -15.04
N ILE A 10 -2.43 4.68 -13.81
CA ILE A 10 -3.49 4.54 -12.81
C ILE A 10 -3.63 5.80 -11.96
N HIS A 11 -2.53 6.35 -11.49
CA HIS A 11 -2.53 7.56 -10.66
C HIS A 11 -1.22 8.32 -10.84
N ASP A 12 -1.32 9.65 -10.88
CA ASP A 12 -0.19 10.55 -11.02
C ASP A 12 -0.07 11.39 -9.73
N TRP A 13 0.96 11.09 -8.94
CA TRP A 13 1.30 11.81 -7.71
C TRP A 13 1.87 13.22 -7.96
N LYS A 14 1.98 13.65 -9.22
CA LYS A 14 2.47 14.97 -9.62
C LYS A 14 3.88 15.21 -9.07
N THR A 15 4.03 16.23 -8.24
CA THR A 15 5.32 16.68 -7.72
C THR A 15 5.61 16.18 -6.31
N THR A 16 4.73 15.37 -5.70
CA THR A 16 5.07 14.71 -4.43
C THR A 16 5.80 13.38 -4.69
N ARG A 17 6.35 12.78 -3.63
CA ARG A 17 6.95 11.45 -3.68
C ARG A 17 5.91 10.42 -4.14
N GLY A 18 6.25 9.70 -5.21
CA GLY A 18 5.43 8.66 -5.79
C GLY A 18 5.30 7.39 -4.93
N PRO A 19 4.70 6.33 -5.50
CA PRO A 19 4.44 5.09 -4.78
C PRO A 19 5.73 4.32 -4.47
N ASP A 20 5.73 3.62 -3.34
CA ASP A 20 6.83 2.75 -2.90
C ASP A 20 6.29 1.34 -2.61
N GLY A 21 6.03 0.98 -1.36
CA GLY A 21 5.49 -0.33 -1.00
C GLY A 21 3.99 -0.47 -1.29
N MET A 22 3.58 -1.64 -1.80
CA MET A 22 2.17 -1.94 -2.10
C MET A 22 1.71 -3.31 -1.54
N LYS A 23 0.43 -3.45 -1.22
CA LYS A 23 -0.24 -4.68 -0.73
C LYS A 23 -1.68 -4.79 -1.23
N LEU A 24 -2.22 -6.01 -1.25
CA LEU A 24 -3.62 -6.30 -1.60
C LEU A 24 -4.39 -6.83 -0.38
N ASP A 25 -5.67 -6.49 -0.31
CA ASP A 25 -6.62 -7.17 0.57
C ASP A 25 -7.44 -8.24 -0.17
N THR A 26 -8.24 -9.00 0.57
CA THR A 26 -9.06 -10.09 0.00
C THR A 26 -10.19 -9.62 -0.92
N GLU A 27 -10.47 -8.31 -1.00
CA GLU A 27 -11.39 -7.72 -1.97
C GLU A 27 -10.67 -7.25 -3.24
N GLY A 28 -9.35 -7.43 -3.31
CA GLY A 28 -8.52 -7.03 -4.44
C GLY A 28 -8.18 -5.53 -4.46
N ARG A 29 -8.44 -4.81 -3.37
CA ARG A 29 -8.07 -3.39 -3.26
C ARG A 29 -6.57 -3.25 -3.05
N LEU A 30 -5.96 -2.27 -3.72
CA LEU A 30 -4.53 -2.01 -3.67
C LEU A 30 -4.20 -0.90 -2.69
N TYR A 31 -3.41 -1.22 -1.66
CA TYR A 31 -2.91 -0.29 -0.66
C TYR A 31 -1.49 0.10 -1.05
N VAL A 32 -1.25 1.38 -1.27
CA VAL A 32 0.04 1.91 -1.77
C VAL A 32 0.56 2.97 -0.81
N ALA A 33 1.69 2.69 -0.17
CA ALA A 33 2.43 3.65 0.64
C ALA A 33 3.12 4.68 -0.28
N ALA A 34 2.91 5.97 -0.04
CA ALA A 34 3.45 7.04 -0.87
C ALA A 34 3.50 8.39 -0.12
N GLY A 35 4.09 9.39 -0.77
CA GLY A 35 3.97 10.80 -0.41
C GLY A 35 4.91 11.28 0.70
N LEU A 36 4.95 12.61 0.82
CA LEU A 36 5.67 13.37 1.84
C LEU A 36 4.73 14.38 2.50
N ASN A 37 4.98 14.67 3.76
CA ASN A 37 4.39 15.76 4.52
C ASN A 37 5.25 17.03 4.50
N LYS A 38 6.55 16.90 4.19
CA LYS A 38 7.45 18.05 4.00
C LYS A 38 8.06 18.04 2.59
N PRO A 39 8.17 19.20 1.94
CA PRO A 39 8.88 19.35 0.68
C PRO A 39 10.35 18.89 0.79
N ASN A 40 10.82 18.17 -0.22
CA ASN A 40 12.23 17.86 -0.48
C ASN A 40 12.61 18.38 -1.89
N PRO A 41 12.83 19.70 -2.03
CA PRO A 41 13.13 20.30 -3.32
C PRO A 41 14.50 19.86 -3.87
N PRO A 42 14.68 19.87 -5.20
CA PRO A 42 13.75 20.40 -6.20
C PRO A 42 12.74 19.37 -6.74
N TYR A 43 12.87 18.10 -6.39
CA TYR A 43 12.17 17.01 -7.10
C TYR A 43 10.86 16.57 -6.45
N GLU A 44 10.72 16.72 -5.13
CA GLU A 44 9.54 16.29 -4.38
C GLU A 44 8.97 17.49 -3.61
N THR A 45 8.20 18.34 -4.30
CA THR A 45 7.78 19.63 -3.74
C THR A 45 6.70 19.52 -2.68
N ALA A 46 5.88 18.46 -2.71
CA ALA A 46 4.85 18.17 -1.71
C ALA A 46 4.10 19.44 -1.22
N ASP A 47 3.52 20.20 -2.17
CA ASP A 47 2.87 21.51 -1.90
C ASP A 47 1.80 21.44 -0.79
N GLN A 48 1.27 20.25 -0.56
CA GLN A 48 0.47 19.88 0.60
C GLN A 48 0.94 18.52 1.16
N PRO A 49 0.64 18.21 2.44
CA PRO A 49 0.95 16.91 3.01
C PRO A 49 0.26 15.75 2.28
N THR A 50 1.03 14.74 1.94
CA THR A 50 0.61 13.58 1.12
C THR A 50 1.12 12.25 1.66
N ALA A 51 1.90 12.23 2.76
CA ALA A 51 2.41 10.97 3.30
C ALA A 51 1.26 10.12 3.82
N GLY A 52 1.15 8.89 3.31
CA GLY A 52 0.15 7.94 3.77
C GLY A 52 -0.05 6.76 2.85
N VAL A 53 -1.20 6.10 3.02
CA VAL A 53 -1.60 4.95 2.21
C VAL A 53 -2.75 5.33 1.30
N TYR A 54 -2.55 5.17 0.00
CA TYR A 54 -3.55 5.36 -1.04
C TYR A 54 -4.20 4.00 -1.35
N VAL A 55 -5.51 3.93 -1.22
CA VAL A 55 -6.29 2.70 -1.42
C VAL A 55 -7.04 2.80 -2.74
N PHE A 56 -6.72 1.91 -3.68
CA PHE A 56 -7.33 1.84 -5.00
C PHE A 56 -8.26 0.63 -5.11
N SER A 57 -9.30 0.75 -5.94
CA SER A 57 -10.12 -0.39 -6.35
C SER A 57 -9.33 -1.33 -7.26
N PRO A 58 -9.82 -2.57 -7.50
CA PRO A 58 -9.22 -3.49 -8.47
C PRO A 58 -9.09 -2.89 -9.88
N GLU A 59 -9.98 -1.96 -10.25
CA GLU A 59 -10.00 -1.24 -11.52
C GLU A 59 -9.09 0.00 -11.54
N GLY A 60 -8.36 0.27 -10.45
CA GLY A 60 -7.43 1.40 -10.35
C GLY A 60 -8.04 2.73 -9.92
N LYS A 61 -9.31 2.75 -9.47
CA LYS A 61 -9.92 3.99 -8.96
C LYS A 61 -9.43 4.28 -7.54
N LEU A 62 -8.95 5.49 -7.26
CA LEU A 62 -8.64 5.92 -5.88
C LEU A 62 -9.94 5.95 -5.04
N LEU A 63 -10.00 5.10 -4.01
CA LEU A 63 -11.15 4.98 -3.10
C LEU A 63 -10.95 5.80 -1.83
N LYS A 64 -9.73 5.78 -1.26
CA LYS A 64 -9.43 6.40 0.02
C LYS A 64 -7.97 6.80 0.10
N PHE A 65 -7.71 7.89 0.83
CA PHE A 65 -6.38 8.23 1.32
C PHE A 65 -6.39 8.12 2.86
N LEU A 66 -5.42 7.39 3.41
CA LEU A 66 -5.20 7.19 4.84
C LEU A 66 -3.95 7.97 5.24
N PRO A 67 -4.07 9.20 5.79
CA PRO A 67 -2.92 10.02 6.12
C PRO A 67 -2.10 9.40 7.24
N ILE A 68 -0.78 9.46 7.12
CA ILE A 68 0.16 9.15 8.19
C ILE A 68 0.81 10.47 8.60
N LEU A 69 0.75 10.79 9.90
CA LEU A 69 1.22 12.08 10.41
C LEU A 69 2.75 12.21 10.31
N ARG A 70 3.46 11.08 10.37
CA ARG A 70 4.90 11.04 10.13
C ARG A 70 5.19 11.14 8.64
N ASP A 71 6.17 11.96 8.32
CA ASP A 71 6.68 12.15 6.97
C ASP A 71 7.30 10.87 6.38
N GLU A 72 7.50 10.84 5.06
CA GLU A 72 8.17 9.75 4.34
C GLU A 72 7.51 8.38 4.54
N THR A 73 6.27 8.21 4.07
CA THR A 73 5.59 6.91 4.11
C THR A 73 6.11 6.00 2.99
N THR A 74 6.71 4.87 3.36
CA THR A 74 7.50 4.04 2.43
C THR A 74 6.91 2.65 2.18
N ASN A 75 6.36 1.98 3.19
CA ASN A 75 5.87 0.61 3.00
C ASN A 75 4.69 0.30 3.91
N CYS A 76 3.98 -0.77 3.58
CA CYS A 76 2.93 -1.31 4.40
C CYS A 76 2.84 -2.84 4.30
N ALA A 77 2.24 -3.46 5.32
CA ALA A 77 2.00 -4.90 5.38
C ALA A 77 0.73 -5.19 6.20
N PHE A 78 -0.08 -6.14 5.75
CA PHE A 78 -1.16 -6.69 6.56
C PHE A 78 -0.60 -7.69 7.57
N GLY A 79 -1.11 -7.64 8.80
CA GLY A 79 -0.75 -8.52 9.90
C GLY A 79 -1.83 -8.54 10.98
N GLY A 80 -1.47 -9.02 12.17
CA GLY A 80 -2.45 -9.40 13.19
C GLY A 80 -2.99 -10.83 12.94
N GLN A 81 -3.62 -11.41 13.96
CA GLN A 81 -4.11 -12.80 13.90
C GLN A 81 -5.15 -13.01 12.79
N ASP A 82 -5.95 -11.99 12.51
CA ASP A 82 -7.00 -11.99 11.48
C ASP A 82 -6.56 -11.29 10.18
N ARG A 83 -5.31 -10.82 10.09
CA ARG A 83 -4.76 -10.02 8.98
C ARG A 83 -5.49 -8.70 8.73
N LYS A 84 -6.20 -8.15 9.72
CA LYS A 84 -6.95 -6.90 9.59
C LYS A 84 -6.21 -5.67 10.10
N THR A 85 -4.97 -5.81 10.57
CA THR A 85 -4.13 -4.67 10.91
C THR A 85 -3.19 -4.35 9.76
N LEU A 86 -3.22 -3.13 9.24
CA LEU A 86 -2.23 -2.62 8.31
C LEU A 86 -1.12 -1.92 9.06
N PHE A 87 0.07 -2.51 9.06
CA PHE A 87 1.29 -1.89 9.55
C PHE A 87 1.89 -0.98 8.46
N VAL A 88 2.38 0.19 8.83
CA VAL A 88 2.91 1.20 7.89
C VAL A 88 4.23 1.76 8.41
N THR A 89 5.27 1.78 7.58
CA THR A 89 6.56 2.40 7.91
C THR A 89 6.59 3.83 7.38
N ALA A 90 6.94 4.78 8.25
CA ALA A 90 7.08 6.18 7.88
C ALA A 90 8.23 6.85 8.64
N GLY A 91 9.19 7.47 7.94
CA GLY A 91 10.25 8.30 8.53
C GLY A 91 10.94 7.73 9.77
N GLY A 92 11.28 6.43 9.75
CA GLY A 92 11.92 5.69 10.86
C GLY A 92 10.98 5.17 11.95
N THR A 93 9.67 5.23 11.75
CA THR A 93 8.64 4.80 12.72
C THR A 93 7.68 3.77 12.12
N LEU A 94 7.02 2.99 12.98
CA LEU A 94 6.03 1.99 12.62
C LEU A 94 4.66 2.40 13.16
N TRP A 95 3.65 2.35 12.29
CA TRP A 95 2.26 2.71 12.58
C TRP A 95 1.35 1.51 12.32
N SER A 96 0.15 1.52 12.88
CA SER A 96 -0.87 0.51 12.62
C SER A 96 -2.25 1.14 12.40
N ILE A 97 -3.03 0.56 11.49
CA ILE A 97 -4.41 0.95 11.20
C ILE A 97 -5.26 -0.32 11.18
N ASP A 98 -6.36 -0.34 11.94
CA ASP A 98 -7.33 -1.43 11.88
C ASP A 98 -8.25 -1.28 10.66
N LEU A 99 -8.46 -2.37 9.95
CA LEU A 99 -9.25 -2.45 8.72
C LEU A 99 -10.39 -3.46 8.87
N ALA A 100 -11.45 -3.29 8.08
CA ALA A 100 -12.57 -4.23 8.10
C ALA A 100 -12.26 -5.55 7.34
N THR A 101 -11.40 -5.46 6.33
CA THR A 101 -11.11 -6.53 5.36
C THR A 101 -9.68 -7.02 5.54
N PRO A 102 -9.44 -8.34 5.57
CA PRO A 102 -8.12 -8.89 5.79
C PRO A 102 -7.21 -8.76 4.56
N GLY A 103 -5.90 -8.77 4.77
CA GLY A 103 -4.88 -8.88 3.72
C GLY A 103 -4.90 -10.22 2.99
N VAL A 104 -4.42 -10.24 1.74
CA VAL A 104 -4.19 -11.50 0.99
C VAL A 104 -3.07 -12.31 1.62
N SER A 105 -3.30 -13.63 1.77
CA SER A 105 -2.23 -14.58 2.10
C SER A 105 -1.32 -14.79 0.90
N VAL A 106 -0.08 -14.30 0.96
CA VAL A 106 0.91 -14.54 -0.11
C VAL A 106 1.54 -15.93 -0.06
N TRP A 107 1.40 -16.64 1.06
CA TRP A 107 1.64 -18.07 1.12
C TRP A 107 0.32 -18.80 0.95
N ALA A 108 0.24 -19.67 -0.06
CA ALA A 108 -0.77 -20.71 -0.06
C ALA A 108 -0.65 -21.43 1.29
N ALA A 109 -1.75 -21.52 2.03
CA ALA A 109 -1.81 -22.54 3.07
C ALA A 109 -1.42 -23.84 2.36
N SER A 110 -0.34 -24.47 2.80
CA SER A 110 0.05 -25.79 2.33
C SER A 110 -1.22 -26.62 2.27
N ALA A 111 -1.60 -27.11 1.08
CA ALA A 111 -2.78 -27.93 0.94
C ALA A 111 -2.68 -29.05 2.00
N PRO A 112 -3.68 -29.23 2.89
CA PRO A 112 -3.65 -30.35 3.78
C PRO A 112 -3.76 -31.63 2.95
N ASN A 113 -2.81 -32.53 3.19
CA ASN A 113 -2.79 -33.97 2.87
C ASN A 113 -2.02 -34.41 1.63
N ALA A 114 -0.83 -34.96 1.88
CA ALA A 114 -0.39 -36.20 1.24
C ALA A 114 0.63 -36.93 2.14
N ILE A 115 0.17 -37.53 3.25
CA ILE A 115 0.59 -38.88 3.69
C ILE A 115 -0.64 -39.45 4.43
N GLY A 116 -1.32 -40.40 3.77
CA GLY A 116 -2.25 -41.31 4.43
C GLY A 116 -1.48 -42.48 5.06
N ASP A 117 -2.15 -43.11 6.04
CA ASP A 117 -2.02 -44.47 6.58
C ASP A 117 -0.71 -45.25 6.33
#